data_AF-A0A4Q3YM61-F1
#
_entry.id   AF-A0A4Q3YM61-F1
#
_cell.length_a   1.000
_cell.length_b   1.000
_cell.length_c   1.000
_cell.angle_alpha   90.00
_cell.angle_beta   90.00
_cell.angle_gamma   90.00
#
_symmetry.space_group_name_H-M   'P 1'
#
loop_
_entity.id
_entity.type
_entity.pdbx_description
1 polymer ?
#
loop_
_entity_poly.entity_id
_entity_poly.type
_entity_poly.pdbx_seq_one_letter_code
_entity_poly.pdbx_strand_id
1 'polypeptide(L)'
;MARIPTDDIPIEDNEEQRDEGQSQDVAEDALHPEDDPSEDSEHGGHSNPASLIPDDVPDLVDKMNEMVRSGRIDNGAFAGEPMHDDEEDRLGLTDDDDEDG
;
A
#
# COMPACT_ATOMS: atom_id res chain seq x y z
N MET A 1 22.14 8.54 -37.20
CA MET A 1 22.13 8.49 -35.73
C MET A 1 22.92 7.27 -35.31
N ALA A 2 24.09 7.46 -34.69
CA ALA A 2 24.91 6.35 -34.22
C ALA A 2 24.30 5.80 -32.92
N ARG A 3 24.06 4.49 -32.86
CA ARG A 3 23.76 3.79 -31.60
C ARG A 3 25.02 3.81 -30.75
N ILE A 4 24.94 4.36 -29.55
CA ILE A 4 26.02 4.28 -28.57
C ILE A 4 26.14 2.79 -28.17
N PRO A 5 27.31 2.17 -28.27
CA PRO A 5 27.54 0.82 -27.75
C PRO A 5 27.35 0.89 -26.24
N THR A 6 26.39 0.15 -25.70
CA THR A 6 26.15 0.04 -24.24
C THR A 6 27.24 -0.75 -23.51
N ASP A 7 28.20 -1.32 -24.24
CA ASP A 7 29.27 -2.16 -23.68
C ASP A 7 30.41 -1.36 -23.01
N ASP A 8 30.44 -0.03 -23.16
CA ASP A 8 31.55 0.84 -22.72
C ASP A 8 31.14 1.86 -21.62
N ILE A 9 29.94 1.72 -21.06
CA ILE A 9 29.57 2.42 -19.82
C ILE A 9 30.10 1.60 -18.65
N PRO A 10 31.05 2.12 -17.85
CA PRO A 10 31.40 1.47 -16.59
C PRO A 10 30.12 1.37 -15.77
N ILE A 11 29.69 0.16 -15.46
CA ILE A 11 28.63 -0.03 -14.47
C ILE A 11 29.21 0.57 -13.19
N GLU A 12 28.59 1.63 -12.66
CA GLU A 12 29.00 2.25 -11.40
C GLU A 12 28.69 1.27 -10.27
N ASP A 13 29.54 0.27 -10.11
CA ASP A 13 29.48 -0.78 -9.10
C ASP A 13 30.22 -0.28 -7.85
N ASN A 14 29.47 0.37 -6.96
CA ASN A 14 29.98 0.81 -5.67
C ASN A 14 30.04 -0.38 -4.71
N GLU A 15 31.06 -0.44 -3.85
CA GLU A 15 31.19 -1.50 -2.84
C GLU A 15 29.95 -1.59 -1.94
N GLU A 16 29.30 -0.46 -1.66
CA GLU A 16 28.03 -0.38 -0.90
C GLU A 16 26.82 -0.96 -1.65
N GLN A 17 26.87 -1.13 -2.98
CA GLN A 17 25.82 -1.82 -3.76
C GLN A 17 25.98 -3.34 -3.77
N ARG A 18 27.14 -3.86 -3.32
CA ARG A 18 27.43 -5.29 -3.27
C ARG A 18 27.07 -5.94 -1.93
N ASP A 19 26.63 -5.13 -0.97
CA ASP A 19 26.16 -5.62 0.32
C ASP A 19 24.77 -6.25 0.18
N GLU A 20 24.44 -7.20 1.05
CA GLU A 20 23.14 -7.90 1.00
C GLU A 20 22.03 -7.05 1.66
N GLY A 21 20.78 -7.21 1.21
CA GLY A 21 19.64 -6.52 1.78
C GLY A 21 19.42 -5.11 1.20
N GLN A 22 19.94 -4.86 0.00
CA GLN A 22 19.69 -3.62 -0.72
C GLN A 22 18.26 -3.58 -1.26
N SER A 23 17.82 -2.42 -1.73
CA SER A 23 16.48 -2.26 -2.29
C SER A 23 16.20 -3.17 -3.50
N GLN A 24 17.25 -3.61 -4.21
CA GLN A 24 17.13 -4.55 -5.33
C GLN A 24 16.83 -5.97 -4.84
N ASP A 25 17.50 -6.43 -3.77
CA ASP A 25 17.23 -7.73 -3.16
C ASP A 25 15.80 -7.78 -2.60
N VAL A 26 15.37 -6.72 -1.90
CA VAL A 26 14.01 -6.61 -1.38
C VAL A 26 12.96 -6.58 -2.50
N ALA A 27 13.27 -5.91 -3.62
CA ALA A 27 12.37 -5.86 -4.77
C ALA A 27 12.28 -7.21 -5.49
N GLU A 28 13.38 -7.95 -5.59
CA GLU A 28 13.42 -9.29 -6.17
C GLU A 28 12.63 -10.29 -5.30
N ASP A 29 12.83 -10.27 -3.98
CA ASP A 29 12.07 -11.08 -3.02
C ASP A 29 10.57 -10.77 -3.10
N ALA A 30 10.19 -9.49 -3.22
CA ALA A 30 8.80 -9.08 -3.35
C ALA A 30 8.16 -9.45 -4.70
N LEU A 31 8.97 -9.70 -5.74
CA LEU A 31 8.50 -10.18 -7.04
C LEU A 31 8.17 -11.67 -7.01
N HIS A 32 8.86 -12.41 -6.14
CA HIS A 32 8.71 -13.85 -5.92
C HIS A 32 8.34 -14.15 -4.46
N PRO A 33 7.21 -13.60 -3.97
CA PRO A 33 6.78 -13.90 -2.61
C PRO A 33 6.53 -15.42 -2.50
N GLU A 34 7.05 -16.01 -1.43
CA GLU A 34 6.89 -17.44 -1.13
C GLU A 34 5.40 -17.82 -0.95
N ASP A 35 4.57 -16.84 -0.59
CA ASP A 35 3.12 -16.97 -0.43
C ASP A 35 2.39 -16.51 -1.70
N ASP A 36 1.35 -17.27 -2.09
CA ASP A 36 0.50 -16.92 -3.22
C ASP A 36 -0.40 -15.72 -2.84
N PRO A 37 -0.27 -14.56 -3.52
CA PRO A 37 -1.04 -13.37 -3.19
C PRO A 37 -2.54 -13.49 -3.50
N SER A 38 -2.98 -14.61 -4.10
CA SER A 38 -4.39 -14.91 -4.36
C SER A 38 -5.07 -15.73 -3.25
N GLU A 39 -4.32 -16.17 -2.24
CA GLU A 39 -4.88 -16.83 -1.07
C GLU A 39 -5.64 -15.81 -0.19
N ASP A 40 -6.68 -16.28 0.50
CA ASP A 40 -7.40 -15.46 1.46
C ASP A 40 -6.46 -15.05 2.60
N SER A 41 -6.57 -13.80 3.05
CA SER A 41 -5.79 -13.28 4.18
C SER A 41 -6.00 -14.14 5.41
N GLU A 42 -4.91 -14.53 6.09
CA GLU A 42 -5.02 -15.24 7.35
C GLU A 42 -5.51 -14.30 8.45
N HIS A 43 -6.76 -14.47 8.84
CA HIS A 43 -7.26 -13.89 10.08
C HIS A 43 -6.49 -14.51 11.24
N GLY A 44 -6.04 -13.67 12.17
CA GLY A 44 -5.22 -14.07 13.31
C GLY A 44 -5.70 -15.39 13.93
N GLY A 45 -4.76 -16.33 14.12
CA GLY A 45 -5.05 -17.69 14.57
C GLY A 45 -5.79 -17.77 15.91
N HIS A 46 -6.12 -19.02 16.30
CA HIS A 46 -7.05 -19.40 17.39
C HIS A 46 -7.22 -18.37 18.50
N SER A 47 -8.48 -17.99 18.78
CA SER A 47 -8.87 -16.98 19.77
C SER A 47 -7.98 -17.00 21.02
N ASN A 48 -6.98 -16.13 21.00
CA ASN A 48 -6.10 -15.93 22.14
C ASN A 48 -6.77 -14.91 23.05
N PRO A 49 -7.19 -15.28 24.28
CA PRO A 49 -7.83 -14.34 25.19
C PRO A 49 -6.90 -13.20 25.65
N ALA A 50 -5.60 -13.29 25.35
CA ALA A 50 -4.62 -12.22 25.52
C ALA A 50 -4.34 -11.42 24.24
N SER A 51 -5.01 -11.73 23.12
CA SER A 51 -4.89 -10.97 21.88
C SER A 51 -5.54 -9.61 22.05
N LEU A 52 -4.84 -8.56 21.62
CA LEU A 52 -5.35 -7.18 21.67
C LEU A 52 -6.41 -6.94 20.59
N ILE A 53 -6.32 -7.68 19.49
CA ILE A 53 -7.23 -7.60 18.36
C ILE A 53 -8.01 -8.92 18.31
N PRO A 54 -9.35 -8.85 18.48
CA PRO A 54 -10.23 -10.01 18.28
C PRO A 54 -10.17 -10.55 16.84
N ASP A 55 -10.38 -11.85 16.69
CA ASP A 55 -10.36 -12.54 15.38
C ASP A 55 -11.50 -12.10 14.43
N ASP A 56 -12.51 -11.37 14.94
CA ASP A 56 -13.64 -10.83 14.16
C ASP A 56 -13.43 -9.39 13.69
N VAL A 57 -12.26 -8.79 13.94
CA VAL A 57 -11.90 -7.47 13.41
C VAL A 57 -11.47 -7.62 11.95
N PRO A 58 -12.13 -6.94 11.00
CA PRO A 58 -11.75 -7.00 9.60
C PRO A 58 -10.34 -6.40 9.40
N ASP A 59 -9.51 -7.12 8.66
CA ASP A 59 -8.16 -6.69 8.32
C ASP A 59 -8.14 -5.76 7.08
N LEU A 60 -6.94 -5.41 6.61
CA LEU A 60 -6.78 -4.55 5.45
C LEU A 60 -7.35 -5.18 4.17
N VAL A 61 -7.15 -6.48 3.98
CA VAL A 61 -7.57 -7.21 2.77
C VAL A 61 -9.09 -7.35 2.75
N ASP A 62 -9.72 -7.63 3.89
CA ASP A 62 -11.17 -7.61 4.06
C ASP A 62 -11.77 -6.26 3.68
N LYS A 63 -11.17 -5.18 4.19
CA LYS A 63 -11.61 -3.81 3.86
C LYS A 63 -11.44 -3.50 2.38
N MET A 64 -10.33 -3.92 1.76
CA MET A 64 -10.12 -3.79 0.32
C MET A 64 -11.17 -4.56 -0.48
N ASN A 65 -11.47 -5.80 -0.10
CA ASN A 65 -12.50 -6.61 -0.73
C ASN A 65 -13.90 -6.02 -0.55
N GLU A 66 -14.19 -5.44 0.61
CA GLU A 66 -15.43 -4.70 0.88
C GLU A 66 -15.56 -3.48 -0.04
N MET A 67 -14.49 -2.70 -0.20
CA MET A 67 -14.47 -1.54 -1.12
C MET A 67 -14.68 -1.96 -2.58
N VAL A 68 -14.06 -3.06 -3.03
CA VAL A 68 -14.25 -3.59 -4.39
C VAL A 68 -15.70 -4.05 -4.60
N ARG A 69 -16.28 -4.76 -3.63
CA ARG A 69 -17.66 -5.26 -3.72
C ARG A 69 -18.70 -4.15 -3.67
N SER A 70 -18.47 -3.13 -2.84
CA SER A 70 -19.39 -1.99 -2.67
C SER A 70 -19.23 -0.91 -3.73
N GLY A 71 -18.04 -0.80 -4.34
CA GLY A 71 -17.68 0.30 -5.22
C GLY A 71 -17.50 1.65 -4.51
N ARG A 72 -17.48 1.67 -3.16
CA ARG A 72 -17.29 2.86 -2.34
C ARG A 72 -15.97 2.74 -1.58
N ILE A 73 -15.11 3.75 -1.72
CA ILE A 73 -13.87 3.86 -0.96
C ILE A 73 -14.19 4.35 0.45
N ASP A 74 -13.62 3.69 1.46
CA ASP A 74 -13.62 4.16 2.83
C ASP A 74 -12.60 5.28 2.98
N ASN A 75 -13.09 6.51 3.16
CA ASN A 75 -12.26 7.69 3.45
C ASN A 75 -12.25 8.04 4.95
N GLY A 76 -12.78 7.17 5.82
CA GLY A 76 -12.90 7.45 7.25
C GLY A 76 -11.55 7.65 7.96
N ALA A 77 -10.45 7.16 7.39
CA ALA A 77 -9.10 7.45 7.87
C ALA A 77 -8.74 8.94 7.83
N PHE A 78 -9.37 9.70 6.92
CA PHE A 78 -9.15 11.13 6.72
C PHE A 78 -10.25 12.00 7.36
N ALA A 79 -11.20 11.38 8.09
CA ALA A 79 -12.30 12.12 8.70
C ALA A 79 -11.77 13.17 9.71
N GLY A 80 -12.14 14.43 9.50
CA GLY A 80 -11.69 15.56 10.30
C GLY A 80 -10.30 16.10 9.95
N GLU A 81 -9.62 15.56 8.94
CA GLU A 81 -8.41 16.17 8.38
C GLU A 81 -8.78 17.25 7.34
N PRO A 82 -8.06 18.40 7.30
CA PRO A 82 -8.30 19.39 6.27
C PRO A 82 -8.01 18.86 4.87
N MET A 83 -8.93 19.12 3.93
CA MET A 83 -8.68 18.89 2.51
C MET A 83 -7.65 19.91 1.99
N HIS A 84 -6.51 19.42 1.52
CA HIS A 84 -5.45 20.23 0.91
C HIS A 84 -5.53 20.19 -0.63
N ASP A 85 -6.74 20.33 -1.18
CA ASP A 85 -6.96 20.38 -2.62
C ASP A 85 -6.59 21.76 -3.17
N ASP A 86 -5.74 21.82 -4.19
CA ASP A 86 -5.34 23.08 -4.83
C ASP A 86 -6.44 23.67 -5.73
N GLU A 87 -7.49 22.90 -6.03
CA GLU A 87 -8.67 23.35 -6.75
C GLU A 87 -9.79 23.90 -5.83
N GLU A 88 -9.58 23.97 -4.50
CA GLU A 88 -10.56 24.48 -3.52
C GLU A 88 -11.10 25.87 -3.88
N ASP A 89 -10.24 26.76 -4.39
CA ASP A 89 -10.61 28.10 -4.86
C ASP A 89 -11.69 28.08 -5.97
N ARG A 90 -11.77 26.99 -6.74
CA ARG A 90 -12.68 26.83 -7.88
C ARG A 90 -13.86 25.93 -7.58
N LEU A 91 -13.65 24.86 -6.80
CA LEU A 91 -14.66 23.84 -6.51
C LEU A 91 -15.37 24.09 -5.16
N GLY A 92 -14.82 24.97 -4.31
CA GLY A 92 -15.29 25.21 -2.95
C GLY A 92 -14.74 24.18 -1.96
N LEU A 93 -15.03 24.36 -0.66
CA LEU A 93 -14.79 23.31 0.33
C LEU A 93 -15.67 22.11 -0.02
N THR A 94 -15.04 20.95 -0.21
CA THR A 94 -15.74 19.67 -0.39
C THR A 94 -15.80 18.86 0.90
N ASP A 95 -15.26 19.40 2.00
CA ASP A 95 -15.35 18.87 3.35
C ASP A 95 -16.73 19.20 3.95
N ASP A 96 -17.79 18.82 3.24
CA ASP A 96 -19.14 18.77 3.80
C ASP A 96 -19.29 17.39 4.45
N ASP A 97 -18.78 17.26 5.68
CA ASP A 97 -19.30 16.28 6.63
C ASP A 97 -20.78 16.66 6.90
N ASP A 98 -21.68 16.24 6.00
CA ASP A 98 -23.09 16.12 6.30
C ASP A 98 -23.24 15.07 7.42
N GLU A 99 -23.03 15.53 8.64
CA GLU A 99 -23.47 14.91 9.89
C GLU A 99 -25.01 14.94 9.92
N ASP A 100 -25.65 14.08 9.12
CA ASP A 100 -27.08 13.79 9.26
C ASP A 100 -27.38 12.33 8.86
N GLY A 101 -27.62 11.49 9.88
CA GLY A 101 -28.03 10.08 9.76
C GLY A 101 -28.23 9.38 11.08
#